data_AF-A0A5J6GQF2-F1
#
_entry.id   AF-A0A5J6GQF2-F1
#
_cell.length_a   1.000
_cell.length_b   1.000
_cell.length_c   1.000
_cell.angle_alpha   90.00
_cell.angle_beta   90.00
_cell.angle_gamma   90.00
#
_symmetry.space_group_name_H-M   'P 1'
#
loop_
_entity.id
_entity.type
_entity.pdbx_description
1 polymer ?
#
loop_
_entity_poly.entity_id
_entity_poly.type
_entity_poly.pdbx_seq_one_letter_code
_entity_poly.pdbx_strand_id
1 'polypeptide(L)'
;MAEENILHYELSPAEARQLRDESARLAATLPDATDPTGYDRNPFADAGLPDGLRKALERFRRTEDHVGFLVHGFPVDDAAVGATPEHWERTDPSGSTREPDHFLAMCSTALGDPYNWLTLQLGRMVQDVLPIRGDEDRPTGHGSEALLELHTEDCFHPDRCDYLLLLGMRNDEHVPTALSSVRDVKLSDEDLDALLRPDFYNLPDDEHVRQLRTRFPDHPALARAEEMERNPEAVPVLFGDRERPYVRVDQTFTRCVADRPGAQRAFDNLIAELERVQQAVVIDQGTLLIIDNYLAVHGRKPFRPKYDGRDRWLKRMIVSRDLRKASASILPDSRRVLF
;
A
#
# COMPACT_ATOMS: atom_id res chain seq x y z
N MET A 1 -27.97 -8.55 -0.27
CA MET A 1 -27.09 -8.30 -1.43
C MET A 1 -25.87 -7.64 -0.83
N ALA A 2 -24.68 -8.21 -0.98
CA ALA A 2 -23.47 -7.54 -0.51
C ALA A 2 -23.36 -6.22 -1.29
N GLU A 3 -23.42 -5.09 -0.60
CA GLU A 3 -23.09 -3.80 -1.21
C GLU A 3 -21.64 -3.90 -1.73
N GLU A 4 -21.37 -3.31 -2.89
CA GLU A 4 -20.01 -3.31 -3.44
C GLU A 4 -19.08 -2.62 -2.44
N ASN A 5 -18.18 -3.39 -1.83
CA ASN A 5 -17.19 -2.89 -0.87
C ASN A 5 -16.08 -2.05 -1.51
N ILE A 6 -16.14 -1.86 -2.83
CA ILE A 6 -15.21 -1.07 -3.63
C ILE A 6 -16.00 0.05 -4.30
N LEU A 7 -15.61 1.29 -4.05
CA LEU A 7 -16.12 2.45 -4.77
C LEU A 7 -15.52 2.48 -6.18
N HIS A 8 -16.29 2.91 -7.19
CA HIS A 8 -15.81 3.09 -8.56
C HIS A 8 -15.99 4.54 -9.03
N TYR A 9 -15.00 5.07 -9.75
CA TYR A 9 -15.06 6.36 -10.42
C TYR A 9 -14.42 6.26 -11.80
N GLU A 10 -15.15 6.68 -12.84
CA GLU A 10 -14.65 6.71 -14.21
C GLU A 10 -14.28 8.16 -14.57
N LEU A 11 -13.01 8.41 -14.88
CA LEU A 11 -12.58 9.72 -15.36
C LEU A 11 -13.18 9.98 -16.74
N SER A 12 -13.91 11.09 -16.86
CA SER A 12 -14.34 11.55 -18.17
C SER A 12 -13.12 12.00 -19.00
N PRO A 13 -13.23 12.04 -20.35
CA PRO A 13 -12.15 12.55 -21.20
C PRO A 13 -11.73 13.99 -20.88
N ALA A 14 -12.63 14.81 -20.31
CA ALA A 14 -12.30 16.16 -19.89
C ALA A 14 -11.45 16.17 -18.61
N GLU A 15 -11.78 15.32 -17.63
CA GLU A 15 -11.04 15.16 -16.39
C GLU A 15 -9.65 14.56 -16.63
N ALA A 16 -9.55 13.56 -17.52
CA ALA A 16 -8.27 13.00 -17.92
C ALA A 16 -7.36 14.06 -18.57
N ARG A 17 -7.91 14.94 -19.44
CA ARG A 17 -7.15 16.08 -20.00
C ARG A 17 -6.71 17.07 -18.93
N GLN A 18 -7.61 17.43 -18.02
CA GLN A 18 -7.29 18.30 -16.89
C GLN A 18 -6.13 17.73 -16.06
N LEU A 19 -6.16 16.42 -15.75
CA LEU A 19 -5.09 15.77 -15.00
C LEU A 19 -3.74 15.87 -15.72
N ARG A 20 -3.69 15.71 -17.05
CA ARG A 20 -2.46 15.91 -17.84
C ARG A 20 -1.93 17.34 -17.72
N ASP A 21 -2.80 18.32 -17.90
CA ASP A 21 -2.44 19.74 -17.82
C ASP A 21 -1.91 20.10 -16.42
N GLU A 22 -2.56 19.58 -15.38
CA GLU A 22 -2.19 19.80 -13.99
C GLU A 22 -0.92 19.04 -13.59
N SER A 23 -0.68 17.86 -14.15
CA SER A 23 0.60 17.15 -14.02
C SER A 23 1.75 17.97 -14.62
N ALA A 24 1.54 18.56 -15.80
CA ALA A 24 2.53 19.45 -16.41
C ALA A 24 2.78 20.72 -15.57
N ARG A 25 1.73 21.28 -14.93
CA ARG A 25 1.87 22.42 -14.01
C ARG A 25 2.63 22.02 -12.73
N LEU A 26 2.27 20.90 -12.11
CA LEU A 26 2.91 20.41 -10.89
C LEU A 26 4.38 20.08 -11.11
N ALA A 27 4.75 19.57 -12.30
CA ALA A 27 6.13 19.30 -12.69
C ALA A 27 7.06 20.53 -12.55
N ALA A 28 6.53 21.76 -12.59
CA ALA A 28 7.32 22.97 -12.42
C ALA A 28 7.81 23.20 -10.98
N THR A 29 7.08 22.70 -9.99
CA THR A 29 7.36 22.89 -8.55
C THR A 29 7.70 21.60 -7.82
N LEU A 30 7.29 20.45 -8.38
CA LEU A 30 7.65 19.10 -7.98
C LEU A 30 8.21 18.38 -9.23
N PRO A 31 9.47 18.64 -9.63
CA PRO A 31 10.03 18.05 -10.85
C PRO A 31 10.26 16.54 -10.77
N ASP A 32 10.36 16.01 -9.55
CA ASP A 32 10.51 14.60 -9.23
C ASP A 32 9.53 14.26 -8.11
N ALA A 33 8.45 13.54 -8.44
CA ALA A 33 7.45 13.11 -7.48
C ALA A 33 7.94 11.98 -6.55
N THR A 34 9.11 11.39 -6.82
CA THR A 34 9.75 10.42 -5.91
C THR A 34 10.55 11.10 -4.81
N ASP A 35 10.92 12.37 -4.96
CA ASP A 35 11.68 13.11 -3.95
C ASP A 35 10.78 13.52 -2.78
N PRO A 36 11.03 13.01 -1.55
CA PRO A 36 10.25 13.39 -0.36
C PRO A 36 10.30 14.89 -0.05
N THR A 37 11.39 15.59 -0.36
CA THR A 37 11.54 17.01 -0.01
C THR A 37 10.61 17.91 -0.84
N GLY A 38 10.19 17.45 -2.02
CA GLY A 38 9.30 18.19 -2.89
C GLY A 38 7.90 18.39 -2.29
N TYR A 39 7.40 17.45 -1.50
CA TYR A 39 6.04 17.50 -0.95
C TYR A 39 5.87 18.59 0.13
N ASP A 40 6.92 18.94 0.86
CA ASP A 40 6.87 20.04 1.83
C ASP A 40 6.74 21.41 1.16
N ARG A 41 7.22 21.53 -0.08
CA ARG A 41 7.08 22.73 -0.91
C ARG A 41 5.77 22.74 -1.70
N ASN A 42 5.10 21.61 -1.79
CA ASN A 42 3.87 21.40 -2.56
C ASN A 42 2.74 20.80 -1.70
N PRO A 43 2.37 21.42 -0.56
CA PRO A 43 1.36 20.87 0.36
C PRO A 43 -0.05 20.81 -0.24
N PHE A 44 -0.28 21.46 -1.38
CA PHE A 44 -1.56 21.49 -2.10
C PHE A 44 -1.42 20.86 -3.49
N ALA A 45 -0.62 19.79 -3.61
CA ALA A 45 -0.50 19.07 -4.87
C ALA A 45 -1.87 18.57 -5.38
N ASP A 46 -2.82 18.28 -4.48
CA ASP A 46 -4.20 17.89 -4.81
C ASP A 46 -5.02 18.97 -5.53
N ALA A 47 -4.57 20.24 -5.53
CA ALA A 47 -5.36 21.36 -6.04
C ALA A 47 -5.70 21.26 -7.54
N GLY A 48 -4.93 20.47 -8.29
CA GLY A 48 -5.17 20.20 -9.72
C GLY A 48 -6.22 19.11 -10.00
N LEU A 49 -6.66 18.36 -8.97
CA LEU A 49 -7.62 17.28 -9.18
C LEU A 49 -8.96 17.81 -9.73
N PRO A 50 -9.59 17.09 -10.67
CA PRO A 50 -10.97 17.37 -11.05
C PRO A 50 -11.91 17.38 -9.85
N ASP A 51 -12.85 18.32 -9.84
CA ASP A 51 -13.74 18.55 -8.69
C ASP A 51 -14.54 17.30 -8.29
N GLY A 52 -15.00 16.50 -9.28
CA GLY A 52 -15.70 15.25 -9.03
C GLY A 52 -14.81 14.22 -8.33
N LEU A 53 -13.59 13.99 -8.84
CA LEU A 53 -12.62 13.07 -8.25
C LEU A 53 -12.21 13.53 -6.84
N ARG A 54 -11.94 14.82 -6.66
CA ARG A 54 -11.57 15.40 -5.35
C ARG A 54 -12.67 15.17 -4.31
N LYS A 55 -13.94 15.39 -4.68
CA LYS A 55 -15.10 15.12 -3.81
C LYS A 55 -15.28 13.63 -3.52
N ALA A 56 -15.02 12.77 -4.49
CA ALA A 56 -15.10 11.32 -4.30
C ALA A 56 -14.02 10.82 -3.33
N LEU A 57 -12.77 11.28 -3.47
CA LEU A 57 -11.67 10.98 -2.55
C LEU A 57 -11.98 11.47 -1.13
N GLU A 58 -12.48 12.71 -1.00
CA GLU A 58 -12.86 13.29 0.29
C GLU A 58 -13.99 12.50 0.96
N ARG A 59 -14.99 12.04 0.19
CA ARG A 59 -16.05 11.18 0.72
C ARG A 59 -15.48 9.84 1.17
N PHE A 60 -14.70 9.18 0.32
CA PHE A 60 -14.09 7.88 0.60
C PHE A 60 -13.34 7.90 1.94
N ARG A 61 -12.45 8.87 2.15
CA ARG A 61 -11.68 8.99 3.40
C ARG A 61 -12.51 9.40 4.63
N ARG A 62 -13.73 9.90 4.47
CA ARG A 62 -14.54 10.43 5.60
C ARG A 62 -15.64 9.50 6.05
N THR A 63 -16.18 8.67 5.16
CA THR A 63 -17.33 7.84 5.49
C THR A 63 -16.97 6.41 5.83
N GLU A 64 -15.83 5.92 5.35
CA GLU A 64 -15.38 4.53 5.59
C GLU A 64 -16.45 3.49 5.16
N ASP A 65 -17.26 3.86 4.15
CA ASP A 65 -18.33 3.02 3.60
C ASP A 65 -17.77 1.92 2.68
N HIS A 66 -16.58 2.14 2.12
CA HIS A 66 -15.91 1.25 1.19
C HIS A 66 -14.48 0.99 1.68
N VAL A 67 -13.97 -0.22 1.45
CA VAL A 67 -12.60 -0.59 1.84
C VAL A 67 -11.59 -0.37 0.72
N GLY A 68 -12.08 -0.20 -0.50
CA GLY A 68 -11.28 0.13 -1.67
C GLY A 68 -11.96 1.18 -2.54
N PHE A 69 -11.17 1.88 -3.35
CA PHE A 69 -11.64 2.83 -4.34
C PHE A 69 -10.86 2.67 -5.64
N LEU A 70 -11.55 2.24 -6.69
CA LEU A 70 -11.05 2.17 -8.05
C LEU A 70 -11.38 3.42 -8.84
N VAL A 71 -10.34 4.08 -9.34
CA VAL A 71 -10.46 5.22 -10.25
C VAL A 71 -9.87 4.83 -11.59
N HIS A 72 -10.71 4.80 -12.61
CA HIS A 72 -10.38 4.37 -13.95
C HIS A 72 -10.13 5.56 -14.88
N GLY A 73 -9.33 5.35 -15.93
CA GLY A 73 -9.15 6.32 -17.01
C GLY A 73 -8.01 7.31 -16.80
N PHE A 74 -7.08 7.06 -15.87
CA PHE A 74 -5.85 7.86 -15.80
C PHE A 74 -5.07 7.72 -17.11
N PRO A 75 -4.58 8.83 -17.67
CA PRO A 75 -4.11 8.83 -19.04
C PRO A 75 -2.64 8.38 -19.14
N VAL A 76 -2.37 7.12 -18.81
CA VAL A 76 -1.05 6.48 -18.89
C VAL A 76 -0.77 6.04 -20.33
N ASP A 77 0.30 6.57 -20.94
CA ASP A 77 0.76 6.15 -22.28
C ASP A 77 1.84 5.07 -22.16
N ASP A 78 1.43 3.83 -22.45
CA ASP A 78 2.25 2.63 -22.40
C ASP A 78 3.52 2.72 -23.28
N ALA A 79 3.40 3.33 -24.45
CA ALA A 79 4.50 3.48 -25.39
C ALA A 79 5.49 4.56 -24.94
N ALA A 80 4.98 5.65 -24.37
CA ALA A 80 5.82 6.71 -23.81
C ALA A 80 6.56 6.26 -22.55
N VAL A 81 5.88 5.53 -21.66
CA VAL A 81 6.42 4.96 -20.42
C VAL A 81 7.56 3.98 -20.70
N GLY A 82 7.44 3.18 -21.76
CA GLY A 82 8.47 2.25 -22.21
C GLY A 82 8.41 0.88 -21.52
N ALA A 83 9.50 0.12 -21.65
CA ALA A 83 9.60 -1.22 -21.10
C ALA A 83 9.50 -1.22 -19.57
N THR A 84 8.83 -2.23 -19.00
CA THR A 84 8.87 -2.52 -17.57
C THR A 84 10.35 -2.71 -17.15
N PRO A 85 10.86 -1.92 -16.18
CA PRO A 85 12.24 -2.02 -15.74
C PRO A 85 12.57 -3.40 -15.14
N GLU A 86 13.81 -3.86 -15.30
CA GLU A 86 14.27 -5.11 -14.67
C GLU A 86 14.40 -5.01 -13.14
N HIS A 87 14.52 -3.78 -12.63
CA HIS A 87 14.70 -3.48 -11.21
C HIS A 87 14.27 -2.03 -10.94
N TRP A 88 13.69 -1.77 -9.76
CA TRP A 88 13.24 -0.42 -9.36
C TRP A 88 14.39 0.61 -9.32
N GLU A 89 15.62 0.18 -9.08
CA GLU A 89 16.80 1.08 -9.14
C GLU A 89 17.07 1.66 -10.53
N ARG A 90 16.59 1.00 -11.59
CA ARG A 90 16.84 1.40 -12.98
C ARG A 90 15.74 2.28 -13.56
N THR A 91 14.78 2.70 -12.75
CA THR A 91 13.75 3.64 -13.16
C THR A 91 14.33 5.05 -13.21
N ASP A 92 13.88 5.87 -14.17
CA ASP A 92 14.12 7.32 -14.17
C ASP A 92 12.81 8.05 -13.75
N PRO A 93 12.69 8.44 -12.47
CA PRO A 93 11.52 9.14 -11.95
C PRO A 93 11.19 10.46 -12.66
N SER A 94 12.22 11.11 -13.20
CA SER A 94 12.08 12.41 -13.88
C SER A 94 11.79 12.26 -15.39
N GLY A 95 11.86 11.02 -15.88
CA GLY A 95 11.73 10.65 -17.28
C GLY A 95 10.30 10.25 -17.65
N SER A 96 10.16 9.05 -18.21
CA SER A 96 8.94 8.60 -18.87
C SER A 96 7.77 8.31 -17.92
N THR A 97 8.00 8.15 -16.62
CA THR A 97 6.95 7.89 -15.61
C THR A 97 6.47 9.12 -14.87
N ARG A 98 7.06 10.29 -15.14
CA ARG A 98 6.81 11.51 -14.37
C ARG A 98 5.33 11.91 -14.33
N GLU A 99 4.61 11.78 -15.45
CA GLU A 99 3.20 12.16 -15.50
C GLU A 99 2.33 11.25 -14.59
N PRO A 100 2.39 9.91 -14.72
CA PRO A 100 1.76 8.99 -13.77
C PRO A 100 2.15 9.19 -12.30
N ASP A 101 3.42 9.49 -12.03
CA ASP A 101 3.91 9.72 -10.67
C ASP A 101 3.26 10.99 -10.05
N HIS A 102 3.00 12.04 -10.84
CA HIS A 102 2.21 13.19 -10.38
C HIS A 102 0.75 12.86 -10.11
N PHE A 103 0.11 11.98 -10.90
CA PHE A 103 -1.27 11.58 -10.63
C PHE A 103 -1.40 10.97 -9.23
N LEU A 104 -0.45 10.09 -8.87
CA LEU A 104 -0.34 9.53 -7.53
C LEU A 104 -0.06 10.60 -6.47
N ALA A 105 0.86 11.55 -6.72
CA ALA A 105 1.16 12.63 -5.79
C ALA A 105 -0.08 13.48 -5.47
N MET A 106 -0.88 13.84 -6.49
CA MET A 106 -2.11 14.60 -6.33
C MET A 106 -3.17 13.81 -5.53
N CYS A 107 -3.41 12.54 -5.89
CA CYS A 107 -4.39 11.70 -5.20
C CYS A 107 -3.99 11.42 -3.75
N SER A 108 -2.70 11.14 -3.51
CA SER A 108 -2.16 10.87 -2.17
C SER A 108 -2.29 12.08 -1.26
N THR A 109 -2.01 13.28 -1.77
CA THR A 109 -2.14 14.54 -1.02
C THR A 109 -3.61 14.85 -0.65
N ALA A 110 -4.57 14.44 -1.48
CA ALA A 110 -5.99 14.57 -1.13
C ALA A 110 -6.41 13.66 0.04
N LEU A 111 -5.74 12.51 0.20
CA LEU A 111 -6.05 11.51 1.24
C LEU A 111 -5.33 11.77 2.57
N GLY A 112 -4.31 12.62 2.61
CA GLY A 112 -3.55 12.90 3.82
C GLY A 112 -2.13 13.37 3.51
N ASP A 113 -1.19 12.95 4.36
CA ASP A 113 0.24 13.18 4.21
C ASP A 113 0.91 11.99 3.52
N PRO A 114 1.37 12.14 2.27
CA PRO A 114 2.23 11.14 1.65
C PRO A 114 3.53 11.02 2.44
N TYR A 115 3.99 9.79 2.63
CA TYR A 115 5.26 9.45 3.28
C TYR A 115 5.78 8.10 2.74
N ASN A 116 6.97 7.68 3.16
CA ASN A 116 7.46 6.33 2.91
C ASN A 116 8.53 5.88 3.92
N TRP A 117 9.08 4.68 3.75
CA TRP A 117 10.17 4.11 4.55
C TRP A 117 11.50 4.16 3.81
N LEU A 118 12.59 4.51 4.48
CA LEU A 118 13.93 4.49 3.89
C LEU A 118 14.28 3.07 3.41
N THR A 119 13.80 2.08 4.14
CA THR A 119 13.99 0.66 3.91
C THR A 119 13.27 0.18 2.65
N LEU A 120 12.27 0.89 2.13
CA LEU A 120 11.58 0.52 0.89
C LEU A 120 11.97 1.47 -0.25
N GLN A 121 12.76 0.96 -1.19
CA GLN A 121 13.24 1.71 -2.38
C GLN A 121 13.89 3.06 -2.03
N LEU A 122 14.70 3.08 -0.97
CA LEU A 122 15.48 4.24 -0.53
C LEU A 122 14.63 5.46 -0.15
N GLY A 123 13.40 5.23 0.33
CA GLY A 123 12.51 6.31 0.76
C GLY A 123 11.88 7.12 -0.38
N ARG A 124 11.95 6.62 -1.63
CA ARG A 124 11.24 7.22 -2.77
C ARG A 124 9.75 7.27 -2.47
N MET A 125 9.13 8.43 -2.67
CA MET A 125 7.71 8.62 -2.36
C MET A 125 6.81 7.78 -3.27
N VAL A 126 7.14 7.71 -4.57
CA VAL A 126 6.53 6.80 -5.52
C VAL A 126 7.47 5.63 -5.77
N GLN A 127 6.95 4.43 -5.65
CA GLN A 127 7.71 3.19 -5.75
C GLN A 127 7.22 2.32 -6.91
N ASP A 128 8.07 1.42 -7.36
CA ASP A 128 7.76 0.52 -8.46
C ASP A 128 7.44 -0.89 -7.94
N VAL A 129 6.29 -1.44 -8.32
CA VAL A 129 5.88 -2.82 -8.05
C VAL A 129 5.92 -3.59 -9.37
N LEU A 130 6.99 -4.36 -9.56
CA LEU A 130 7.32 -5.09 -10.78
C LEU A 130 8.13 -6.34 -10.42
N PRO A 131 8.07 -7.43 -11.22
CA PRO A 131 8.81 -8.65 -10.92
C PRO A 131 10.31 -8.45 -11.11
N ILE A 132 11.10 -8.89 -10.12
CA ILE A 132 12.57 -8.82 -10.16
C ILE A 132 13.14 -10.23 -10.28
N ARG A 133 14.08 -10.42 -11.20
CA ARG A 133 14.77 -11.71 -11.38
C ARG A 133 15.58 -12.04 -10.11
N GLY A 134 15.41 -13.25 -9.59
CA GLY A 134 16.02 -13.71 -8.34
C GLY A 134 15.14 -13.50 -7.09
N ASP A 135 14.01 -12.80 -7.23
CA ASP A 135 13.04 -12.57 -6.15
C ASP A 135 11.73 -13.35 -6.36
N GLU A 136 11.65 -14.25 -7.35
CA GLU A 136 10.43 -14.94 -7.79
C GLU A 136 9.68 -15.63 -6.64
N ASP A 137 10.42 -16.31 -5.75
CA ASP A 137 9.90 -17.08 -4.63
C ASP A 137 9.71 -16.26 -3.33
N ARG A 138 9.88 -14.92 -3.39
CA ARG A 138 9.70 -14.05 -2.22
C ARG A 138 8.25 -13.53 -2.12
N PRO A 139 7.62 -13.54 -0.94
CA PRO A 139 6.31 -12.95 -0.73
C PRO A 139 6.42 -11.43 -0.57
N THR A 140 6.87 -10.72 -1.62
CA THR A 140 6.96 -9.25 -1.64
C THR A 140 6.34 -8.69 -2.91
N GLY A 141 6.22 -7.35 -2.99
CA GLY A 141 5.79 -6.66 -4.21
C GLY A 141 6.65 -6.97 -5.45
N HIS A 142 7.87 -7.45 -5.25
CA HIS A 142 8.83 -7.78 -6.32
C HIS A 142 8.87 -9.27 -6.70
N GLY A 143 8.33 -10.15 -5.85
CA GLY A 143 8.21 -11.57 -6.19
C GLY A 143 7.11 -11.82 -7.21
N SER A 144 6.98 -13.06 -7.67
CA SER A 144 6.05 -13.42 -8.75
C SER A 144 5.47 -14.83 -8.62
N GLU A 145 6.30 -15.86 -8.44
CA GLU A 145 5.89 -17.26 -8.37
C GLU A 145 5.39 -17.66 -6.96
N ALA A 146 5.84 -16.96 -5.92
CA ALA A 146 5.28 -17.09 -4.58
C ALA A 146 3.91 -16.38 -4.47
N LEU A 147 3.03 -16.97 -3.66
CA LEU A 147 1.82 -16.31 -3.19
C LEU A 147 2.23 -15.15 -2.29
N LEU A 148 1.74 -13.95 -2.59
CA LEU A 148 1.77 -12.84 -1.65
C LEU A 148 0.49 -12.95 -0.82
N GLU A 149 0.64 -13.52 0.38
CA GLU A 149 -0.46 -13.76 1.31
C GLU A 149 -1.20 -12.47 1.69
N LEU A 150 -2.43 -12.60 2.20
CA LEU A 150 -3.19 -11.44 2.63
C LEU A 150 -2.51 -10.77 3.83
N HIS A 151 -2.28 -9.47 3.70
CA HIS A 151 -1.68 -8.65 4.74
C HIS A 151 -2.21 -7.22 4.74
N THR A 152 -2.15 -6.61 5.92
CA THR A 152 -2.14 -5.17 6.13
C THR A 152 -0.75 -4.65 5.76
N GLU A 153 -0.67 -3.58 4.96
CA GLU A 153 0.61 -2.99 4.55
C GLU A 153 1.39 -2.53 5.79
N ASP A 154 2.68 -2.89 5.84
CA ASP A 154 3.60 -2.60 6.94
C ASP A 154 3.03 -3.00 8.32
N CYS A 155 2.35 -4.17 8.38
CA CYS A 155 1.56 -4.63 9.53
C CYS A 155 2.30 -4.53 10.86
N PHE A 156 3.60 -4.85 10.90
CA PHE A 156 4.41 -4.82 12.12
C PHE A 156 4.59 -3.42 12.71
N HIS A 157 4.50 -2.36 11.91
CA HIS A 157 4.85 -1.02 12.35
C HIS A 157 3.64 -0.24 12.89
N PRO A 158 3.73 0.40 14.08
CA PRO A 158 2.62 1.21 14.62
C PRO A 158 2.29 2.41 13.73
N ASP A 159 3.31 2.97 13.06
CA ASP A 159 3.19 4.09 12.11
C ASP A 159 2.91 3.65 10.66
N ARG A 160 2.30 2.46 10.45
CA ARG A 160 1.84 2.01 9.13
C ARG A 160 0.84 2.97 8.49
N CYS A 161 0.64 2.80 7.20
CA CYS A 161 -0.18 3.71 6.43
C CYS A 161 -1.66 3.56 6.76
N ASP A 162 -2.40 4.64 6.54
CA ASP A 162 -3.87 4.63 6.57
C ASP A 162 -4.41 4.25 5.18
N TYR A 163 -3.74 4.69 4.10
CA TYR A 163 -4.09 4.33 2.73
C TYR A 163 -2.88 3.85 1.92
N LEU A 164 -3.10 2.81 1.12
CA LEU A 164 -2.18 2.33 0.09
C LEU A 164 -2.75 2.67 -1.30
N LEU A 165 -1.93 3.20 -2.18
CA LEU A 165 -2.30 3.55 -3.55
C LEU A 165 -1.48 2.71 -4.53
N LEU A 166 -2.14 2.11 -5.51
CA LEU A 166 -1.56 1.28 -6.56
C LEU A 166 -2.09 1.73 -7.94
N LEU A 167 -1.25 2.39 -8.74
CA LEU A 167 -1.59 2.82 -10.10
C LEU A 167 -1.03 1.84 -11.13
N GLY A 168 -1.88 1.31 -12.00
CA GLY A 168 -1.48 0.42 -13.08
C GLY A 168 -0.76 1.16 -14.20
N MET A 169 0.51 0.84 -14.40
CA MET A 169 1.26 1.26 -15.59
C MET A 169 1.01 0.28 -16.73
N ARG A 170 1.05 -1.02 -16.41
CA ARG A 170 0.83 -2.14 -17.33
C ARG A 170 0.41 -3.40 -16.57
N ASN A 171 -0.51 -4.17 -17.13
CA ASN A 171 -0.93 -5.47 -16.59
C ASN A 171 -1.55 -6.35 -17.68
N ASP A 172 -0.81 -6.61 -18.76
CA ASP A 172 -1.32 -7.32 -19.96
C ASP A 172 -1.95 -8.70 -19.63
N GLU A 173 -1.45 -9.37 -18.59
CA GLU A 173 -1.94 -10.68 -18.14
C GLU A 173 -3.12 -10.59 -17.16
N HIS A 174 -3.60 -9.38 -16.86
CA HIS A 174 -4.71 -9.09 -15.95
C HIS A 174 -4.54 -9.78 -14.58
N VAL A 175 -3.30 -9.79 -14.06
CA VAL A 175 -3.00 -10.41 -12.77
C VAL A 175 -3.74 -9.64 -11.67
N PRO A 176 -4.65 -10.29 -10.93
CA PRO A 176 -5.46 -9.62 -9.93
C PRO A 176 -4.68 -9.38 -8.64
N THR A 177 -4.95 -8.24 -8.02
CA THR A 177 -4.70 -7.99 -6.60
C THR A 177 -5.84 -8.63 -5.81
N ALA A 178 -5.51 -9.40 -4.77
CA ALA A 178 -6.50 -9.91 -3.83
C ALA A 178 -6.86 -8.83 -2.81
N LEU A 179 -8.14 -8.69 -2.47
CA LEU A 179 -8.63 -7.73 -1.48
C LEU A 179 -9.72 -8.36 -0.63
N SER A 180 -9.60 -8.27 0.69
CA SER A 180 -10.61 -8.76 1.63
C SER A 180 -10.94 -7.70 2.68
N SER A 181 -12.23 -7.46 2.86
CA SER A 181 -12.76 -6.51 3.85
C SER A 181 -12.98 -7.18 5.20
N VAL A 182 -12.52 -6.55 6.28
CA VAL A 182 -12.90 -6.95 7.65
C VAL A 182 -14.40 -6.75 7.91
N ARG A 183 -15.11 -5.97 7.09
CA ARG A 183 -16.57 -5.77 7.23
C ARG A 183 -17.39 -6.98 6.76
N ASP A 184 -16.81 -7.86 5.95
CA ASP A 184 -17.52 -9.00 5.36
C ASP A 184 -17.31 -10.33 6.12
N VAL A 185 -16.33 -10.36 7.04
CA VAL A 185 -16.00 -11.56 7.81
C VAL A 185 -17.13 -11.88 8.79
N LYS A 186 -17.39 -13.18 8.97
CA LYS A 186 -18.40 -13.65 9.92
C LYS A 186 -17.72 -14.44 11.02
N LEU A 187 -17.51 -13.77 12.15
CA LEU A 187 -16.86 -14.34 13.32
C LEU A 187 -17.90 -14.65 14.41
N SER A 188 -17.61 -15.66 15.21
CA SER A 188 -18.33 -15.87 16.48
C SER A 188 -17.98 -14.76 17.47
N ASP A 189 -18.86 -14.48 18.44
CA ASP A 189 -18.55 -13.52 19.52
C ASP A 189 -17.28 -13.90 20.29
N GLU A 190 -17.05 -15.20 20.47
CA GLU A 190 -15.86 -15.74 21.14
C GLU A 190 -14.58 -15.46 20.35
N ASP A 191 -14.61 -15.65 19.04
CA ASP A 191 -13.46 -15.37 18.18
C ASP A 191 -13.21 -13.86 18.08
N LEU A 192 -14.27 -13.06 17.95
CA LEU A 192 -14.16 -11.59 17.95
C LEU A 192 -13.55 -11.07 19.26
N ASP A 193 -14.01 -11.58 20.41
CA ASP A 193 -13.42 -11.27 21.72
C ASP A 193 -11.95 -11.68 21.81
N ALA A 194 -11.57 -12.80 21.19
CA ALA A 194 -10.19 -13.25 21.18
C ALA A 194 -9.29 -12.36 20.32
N LEU A 195 -9.76 -11.93 19.15
CA LEU A 195 -9.03 -11.11 18.20
C LEU A 195 -8.84 -9.66 18.67
N LEU A 196 -9.72 -9.18 19.57
CA LEU A 196 -9.64 -7.86 20.23
C LEU A 196 -8.67 -7.82 21.42
N ARG A 197 -8.20 -8.97 21.90
CA ARG A 197 -7.20 -9.02 22.99
C ARG A 197 -5.77 -8.88 22.44
N PRO A 198 -4.84 -8.32 23.22
CA PRO A 198 -3.43 -8.27 22.87
C PRO A 198 -2.75 -9.64 23.05
N ASP A 199 -3.19 -10.61 22.25
CA ASP A 199 -2.72 -12.01 22.27
C ASP A 199 -1.92 -12.35 20.99
N PHE A 200 -1.44 -11.35 20.22
CA PHE A 200 -0.73 -11.54 18.95
C PHE A 200 0.54 -10.69 18.86
N TYR A 201 1.52 -11.16 18.11
CA TYR A 201 2.74 -10.45 17.74
C TYR A 201 2.73 -10.19 16.23
N ASN A 202 3.01 -8.96 15.81
CA ASN A 202 3.28 -8.64 14.41
C ASN A 202 4.79 -8.43 14.26
N LEU A 203 5.45 -9.38 13.60
CA LEU A 203 6.91 -9.38 13.44
C LEU A 203 7.33 -8.55 12.22
N PRO A 204 8.51 -7.91 12.23
CA PRO A 204 9.02 -7.18 11.07
C PRO A 204 9.10 -8.03 9.80
N ASP A 205 8.69 -7.44 8.68
CA ASP A 205 8.72 -8.09 7.38
C ASP A 205 10.16 -8.25 6.87
N ASP A 206 10.41 -9.36 6.18
CA ASP A 206 11.73 -9.72 5.65
C ASP A 206 12.34 -8.65 4.72
N GLU A 207 11.51 -7.90 3.99
CA GLU A 207 11.99 -6.84 3.09
C GLU A 207 12.66 -5.71 3.89
N HIS A 208 11.99 -5.18 4.91
CA HIS A 208 12.54 -4.10 5.74
C HIS A 208 13.84 -4.54 6.41
N VAL A 209 13.83 -5.73 7.02
CA VAL A 209 15.00 -6.28 7.72
C VAL A 209 16.15 -6.54 6.75
N ARG A 210 15.89 -7.10 5.57
CA ARG A 210 16.91 -7.33 4.54
C ARG A 210 17.54 -6.01 4.08
N GLN A 211 16.74 -4.98 3.82
CA GLN A 211 17.23 -3.69 3.35
C GLN A 211 18.05 -2.97 4.41
N LEU A 212 17.65 -3.05 5.69
CA LEU A 212 18.45 -2.58 6.81
C LEU A 212 19.81 -3.30 6.87
N ARG A 213 19.83 -4.64 6.86
CA ARG A 213 21.09 -5.41 6.89
C ARG A 213 22.00 -5.13 5.69
N THR A 214 21.42 -5.00 4.50
CA THR A 214 22.19 -4.89 3.26
C THR A 214 22.72 -3.49 3.01
N ARG A 215 21.90 -2.46 3.28
CA ARG A 215 22.20 -1.07 2.90
C ARG A 215 22.51 -0.16 4.08
N PHE A 216 21.96 -0.47 5.26
CA PHE A 216 22.04 0.37 6.45
C PHE A 216 22.48 -0.42 7.69
N PRO A 217 23.56 -1.24 7.62
CA PRO A 217 23.92 -2.18 8.69
C PRO A 217 24.26 -1.49 10.03
N ASP A 218 24.77 -0.25 9.97
CA ASP A 218 25.13 0.53 11.16
C ASP A 218 24.00 1.45 11.63
N HIS A 219 22.84 1.43 10.98
CA HIS A 219 21.75 2.33 11.31
C HIS A 219 20.95 1.83 12.54
N PRO A 220 20.60 2.70 13.52
CA PRO A 220 19.85 2.29 14.72
C PRO A 220 18.52 1.58 14.45
N ALA A 221 17.93 1.79 13.29
CA ALA A 221 16.69 1.11 12.87
C ALA A 221 16.86 -0.41 12.77
N LEU A 222 18.03 -0.91 12.37
CA LEU A 222 18.28 -2.35 12.34
C LEU A 222 18.19 -2.94 13.75
N ALA A 223 18.86 -2.32 14.72
CA ALA A 223 18.79 -2.76 16.12
C ALA A 223 17.37 -2.71 16.68
N ARG A 224 16.56 -1.72 16.26
CA ARG A 224 15.12 -1.64 16.61
C ARG A 224 14.31 -2.77 16.00
N ALA A 225 14.48 -3.05 14.71
CA ALA A 225 13.79 -4.15 14.04
C ALA A 225 14.15 -5.51 14.68
N GLU A 226 15.43 -5.74 14.96
CA GLU A 226 15.85 -6.96 15.65
C GLU A 226 15.36 -7.03 17.10
N GLU A 227 15.16 -5.90 17.78
CA GLU A 227 14.52 -5.88 19.10
C GLU A 227 13.03 -6.21 19.00
N MET A 228 12.32 -5.70 17.99
CA MET A 228 10.93 -6.06 17.72
C MET A 228 10.78 -7.57 17.40
N GLU A 229 11.76 -8.18 16.73
CA GLU A 229 11.79 -9.64 16.52
C GLU A 229 12.05 -10.42 17.82
N ARG A 230 13.00 -9.97 18.65
CA ARG A 230 13.38 -10.67 19.89
C ARG A 230 12.36 -10.50 21.01
N ASN A 231 11.75 -9.34 21.10
CA ASN A 231 10.84 -8.95 22.18
C ASN A 231 9.63 -8.19 21.62
N PRO A 232 8.79 -8.87 20.82
CA PRO A 232 7.62 -8.25 20.21
C PRO A 232 6.60 -7.84 21.27
N GLU A 233 5.98 -6.67 21.09
CA GLU A 233 4.85 -6.24 21.89
C GLU A 233 3.59 -6.99 21.47
N ALA A 234 2.84 -7.49 22.46
CA ALA A 234 1.58 -8.15 22.18
C ALA A 234 0.49 -7.12 21.86
N VAL A 235 -0.16 -7.29 20.71
CA VAL A 235 -1.16 -6.39 20.13
C VAL A 235 -2.39 -7.17 19.69
N PRO A 236 -3.56 -6.54 19.59
CA PRO A 236 -4.73 -7.18 19.01
C PRO A 236 -4.67 -7.13 17.48
N VAL A 237 -5.30 -8.10 16.81
CA VAL A 237 -5.41 -8.12 15.33
C VAL A 237 -6.68 -7.43 14.85
N LEU A 238 -7.73 -7.40 15.68
CA LEU A 238 -8.89 -6.54 15.50
C LEU A 238 -8.87 -5.44 16.57
N PHE A 239 -9.22 -4.20 16.22
CA PHE A 239 -9.17 -3.09 17.17
C PHE A 239 -10.20 -2.01 16.83
N GLY A 240 -10.35 -1.01 17.72
CA GLY A 240 -11.35 0.04 17.55
C GLY A 240 -12.71 -0.37 18.13
N ASP A 241 -13.78 -0.02 17.42
CA ASP A 241 -15.15 -0.36 17.83
C ASP A 241 -15.41 -1.85 17.63
N ARG A 242 -16.04 -2.52 18.60
CA ARG A 242 -16.34 -3.96 18.53
C ARG A 242 -17.31 -4.27 17.39
N GLU A 243 -18.32 -3.44 17.20
CA GLU A 243 -19.35 -3.67 16.16
C GLU A 243 -18.80 -3.33 14.77
N ARG A 244 -17.79 -2.47 14.71
CA ARG A 244 -17.13 -2.04 13.50
C ARG A 244 -15.60 -2.00 13.67
N PRO A 245 -14.93 -3.16 13.82
CA PRO A 245 -13.49 -3.20 14.08
C PRO A 245 -12.69 -2.82 12.85
N TYR A 246 -11.47 -2.34 13.08
CA TYR A 246 -10.38 -2.28 12.13
C TYR A 246 -9.55 -3.56 12.21
N VAL A 247 -8.77 -3.83 11.17
CA VAL A 247 -7.89 -5.01 11.06
C VAL A 247 -6.43 -4.60 10.97
N ARG A 248 -5.57 -5.39 11.60
CA ARG A 248 -4.11 -5.33 11.47
C ARG A 248 -3.55 -6.74 11.57
N VAL A 249 -3.35 -7.36 10.42
CA VAL A 249 -2.88 -8.75 10.34
C VAL A 249 -1.96 -8.94 9.13
N ASP A 250 -0.96 -9.78 9.30
CA ASP A 250 -0.14 -10.31 8.23
C ASP A 250 -0.11 -11.84 8.37
N GLN A 251 -0.63 -12.58 7.40
CA GLN A 251 -0.63 -14.05 7.49
C GLN A 251 0.78 -14.65 7.62
N THR A 252 1.76 -14.01 7.01
CA THR A 252 3.16 -14.46 7.01
C THR A 252 3.86 -14.07 8.30
N PHE A 253 3.56 -12.90 8.89
CA PHE A 253 4.34 -12.32 9.99
C PHE A 253 3.58 -12.11 11.32
N THR A 254 2.27 -12.36 11.38
CA THR A 254 1.51 -12.38 12.63
C THR A 254 1.62 -13.76 13.31
N ARG A 255 1.85 -13.76 14.62
CA ARG A 255 1.97 -14.96 15.46
C ARG A 255 1.13 -14.84 16.71
N CYS A 256 0.54 -15.93 17.17
CA CYS A 256 -0.15 -15.96 18.46
C CYS A 256 0.86 -16.02 19.62
N VAL A 257 0.55 -15.32 20.70
CA VAL A 257 1.26 -15.47 21.98
C VAL A 257 1.12 -16.92 22.47
N ALA A 258 2.20 -17.48 23.01
CA ALA A 258 2.20 -18.83 23.55
C ALA A 258 1.12 -19.03 24.64
N ASP A 259 0.63 -20.27 24.79
CA ASP A 259 -0.36 -20.67 25.78
C ASP A 259 -1.72 -19.93 25.68
N ARG A 260 -2.05 -19.42 24.49
CA ARG A 260 -3.35 -18.80 24.15
C ARG A 260 -4.11 -19.59 23.06
N PRO A 261 -4.57 -20.83 23.32
CA PRO A 261 -5.18 -21.67 22.29
C PRO A 261 -6.46 -21.06 21.67
N GLY A 262 -7.22 -20.27 22.44
CA GLY A 262 -8.37 -19.53 21.90
C GLY A 262 -7.98 -18.43 20.89
N ALA A 263 -6.80 -17.83 21.03
CA ALA A 263 -6.31 -16.80 20.11
C ALA A 263 -5.92 -17.43 18.76
N GLN A 264 -5.21 -18.57 18.76
CA GLN A 264 -4.85 -19.26 17.52
C GLN A 264 -6.08 -19.72 16.75
N ARG A 265 -7.06 -20.36 17.43
CA ARG A 265 -8.30 -20.76 16.77
C ARG A 265 -9.02 -19.57 16.15
N ALA A 266 -9.14 -18.46 16.88
CA ALA A 266 -9.80 -17.26 16.39
C ALA A 266 -9.07 -16.64 15.20
N PHE A 267 -7.73 -16.67 15.22
CA PHE A 267 -6.88 -16.23 14.11
C PHE A 267 -7.10 -17.06 12.86
N ASP A 268 -7.05 -18.39 12.99
CA ASP A 268 -7.28 -19.31 11.86
C ASP A 268 -8.68 -19.09 11.26
N ASN A 269 -9.70 -18.87 12.11
CA ASN A 269 -11.05 -18.54 11.68
C ASN A 269 -11.12 -17.18 10.96
N LEU A 270 -10.41 -16.16 11.46
CA LEU A 270 -10.31 -14.86 10.78
C LEU A 270 -9.68 -15.01 9.40
N ILE A 271 -8.56 -15.73 9.29
CA ILE A 271 -7.88 -15.95 8.01
C ILE A 271 -8.79 -16.69 7.02
N ALA A 272 -9.44 -17.77 7.46
CA ALA A 272 -10.37 -18.50 6.62
C ALA A 272 -11.55 -17.63 6.13
N GLU A 273 -12.07 -16.74 6.99
CA GLU A 273 -13.13 -15.80 6.60
C GLU A 273 -12.61 -14.72 5.63
N LEU A 274 -11.40 -14.19 5.83
CA LEU A 274 -10.77 -13.24 4.92
C LEU A 274 -10.53 -13.87 3.53
N GLU A 275 -10.09 -15.12 3.47
CA GLU A 275 -9.98 -15.88 2.22
C GLU A 275 -11.35 -16.14 1.57
N ARG A 276 -12.37 -16.46 2.38
CA ARG A 276 -13.75 -16.71 1.91
C ARG A 276 -14.37 -15.46 1.26
N VAL A 277 -14.11 -14.28 1.81
CA VAL A 277 -14.65 -13.01 1.30
C VAL A 277 -13.74 -12.34 0.27
N GLN A 278 -12.59 -12.93 -0.02
CA GLN A 278 -11.60 -12.37 -0.92
C GLN A 278 -12.17 -12.09 -2.30
N GLN A 279 -11.93 -10.87 -2.78
CA GLN A 279 -12.28 -10.38 -4.09
C GLN A 279 -11.02 -10.26 -4.95
N ALA A 280 -11.16 -10.51 -6.26
CA ALA A 280 -10.09 -10.32 -7.22
C ALA A 280 -10.26 -8.95 -7.91
N VAL A 281 -9.29 -8.06 -7.72
CA VAL A 281 -9.28 -6.71 -8.27
C VAL A 281 -8.19 -6.59 -9.32
N VAL A 282 -8.57 -6.41 -10.58
CA VAL A 282 -7.60 -6.18 -11.66
C VAL A 282 -7.28 -4.69 -11.71
N ILE A 283 -6.00 -4.36 -11.59
CA ILE A 283 -5.49 -3.00 -11.77
C ILE A 283 -4.91 -2.93 -13.17
N ASP A 284 -5.74 -2.49 -14.12
CA ASP A 284 -5.34 -2.30 -15.51
C ASP A 284 -4.52 -1.02 -15.70
N GLN A 285 -3.94 -0.85 -16.88
CA GLN A 285 -3.29 0.40 -17.29
C GLN A 285 -4.24 1.59 -17.05
N GLY A 286 -3.75 2.61 -16.34
CA GLY A 286 -4.53 3.81 -16.04
C GLY A 286 -5.62 3.61 -14.97
N THR A 287 -5.65 2.47 -14.29
CA THR A 287 -6.51 2.26 -13.12
C THR A 287 -5.72 2.47 -11.83
N LEU A 288 -6.24 3.32 -10.95
CA LEU A 288 -5.74 3.51 -9.60
C LEU A 288 -6.62 2.73 -8.62
N LEU A 289 -6.03 1.85 -7.83
CA LEU A 289 -6.65 1.26 -6.65
C LEU A 289 -6.14 1.98 -5.39
N ILE A 290 -7.06 2.48 -4.59
CA ILE A 290 -6.80 3.00 -3.24
C ILE A 290 -7.37 1.98 -2.25
N ILE A 291 -6.57 1.54 -1.29
CA ILE A 291 -6.97 0.58 -0.26
C ILE A 291 -6.95 1.29 1.09
N ASP A 292 -8.03 1.16 1.86
CA ASP A 292 -8.05 1.55 3.27
C ASP A 292 -7.36 0.45 4.09
N ASN A 293 -6.14 0.74 4.54
CA ASN A 293 -5.25 -0.22 5.20
C ASN A 293 -5.71 -0.57 6.63
N TYR A 294 -6.76 0.08 7.13
CA TYR A 294 -7.38 -0.23 8.42
C TYR A 294 -8.62 -1.11 8.25
N LEU A 295 -9.19 -1.19 7.05
CA LEU A 295 -10.41 -1.96 6.76
C LEU A 295 -10.18 -3.18 5.90
N ALA A 296 -9.12 -3.19 5.09
CA ALA A 296 -8.82 -4.29 4.19
C ALA A 296 -7.44 -4.90 4.43
N VAL A 297 -7.34 -6.17 4.09
CA VAL A 297 -6.09 -6.86 3.79
C VAL A 297 -6.02 -7.09 2.29
N HIS A 298 -4.81 -7.16 1.77
CA HIS A 298 -4.59 -7.33 0.35
C HIS A 298 -3.42 -8.29 0.09
N GLY A 299 -3.35 -8.81 -1.12
CA GLY A 299 -2.31 -9.76 -1.53
C GLY A 299 -2.27 -9.91 -3.04
N ARG A 300 -1.58 -10.93 -3.52
CA ARG A 300 -1.49 -11.21 -4.96
C ARG A 300 -1.22 -12.68 -5.20
N LYS A 301 -2.01 -13.28 -6.08
CA LYS A 301 -1.79 -14.66 -6.53
C LYS A 301 -0.46 -14.79 -7.31
N PRO A 302 0.13 -16.00 -7.34
CA PRO A 302 1.26 -16.30 -8.21
C PRO A 302 0.97 -15.96 -9.67
N PHE A 303 1.98 -15.44 -10.36
CA PHE A 303 1.97 -15.24 -11.81
C PHE A 303 3.36 -15.51 -12.38
N ARG A 304 3.45 -15.79 -13.67
CA ARG A 304 4.72 -16.14 -14.31
C ARG A 304 5.29 -14.95 -15.08
N PRO A 305 6.40 -14.34 -14.63
CA PRO A 305 7.00 -13.21 -15.32
C PRO A 305 7.68 -13.65 -16.61
N LYS A 306 7.71 -12.77 -17.60
CA LYS A 306 8.33 -12.99 -18.93
C LYS A 306 9.72 -12.38 -19.03
N TYR A 307 9.99 -11.33 -18.27
CA TYR A 307 11.23 -10.53 -18.32
C TYR A 307 11.56 -9.98 -19.71
N ASP A 308 10.54 -9.68 -20.50
CA ASP A 308 10.63 -9.15 -21.87
C ASP A 308 10.32 -7.64 -21.94
N GLY A 309 10.22 -6.99 -20.79
CA GLY A 309 9.83 -5.58 -20.68
C GLY A 309 8.32 -5.33 -20.78
N ARG A 310 7.49 -6.37 -20.81
CA ARG A 310 6.01 -6.27 -20.83
C ARG A 310 5.35 -6.75 -19.54
N ASP A 311 6.15 -7.15 -18.54
CA ASP A 311 5.63 -7.62 -17.27
C ASP A 311 4.77 -6.57 -16.56
N ARG A 312 3.90 -7.06 -15.67
CA ARG A 312 3.07 -6.24 -14.79
C ARG A 312 3.92 -5.20 -14.06
N TRP A 313 3.47 -3.95 -14.13
CA TRP A 313 4.12 -2.81 -13.48
C TRP A 313 3.05 -1.91 -12.87
N LEU A 314 3.12 -1.74 -11.55
CA LEU A 314 2.35 -0.76 -10.83
C LEU A 314 3.26 0.27 -10.18
N LYS A 315 2.73 1.47 -9.93
CA LYS A 315 3.32 2.48 -9.06
C LYS A 315 2.62 2.44 -7.69
N ARG A 316 3.38 2.51 -6.60
CA ARG A 316 2.90 2.47 -5.20
C ARG A 316 3.17 3.79 -4.48
N MET A 317 2.21 4.26 -3.69
CA MET A 317 2.39 5.29 -2.66
C MET A 317 1.65 4.90 -1.38
N ILE A 318 2.11 5.38 -0.24
CA ILE A 318 1.41 5.26 1.04
C ILE A 318 1.12 6.63 1.66
N VAL A 319 0.01 6.69 2.41
CA VAL A 319 -0.50 7.92 3.00
C VAL A 319 -0.84 7.70 4.46
N SER A 320 -0.45 8.66 5.31
CA SER A 320 -0.92 8.76 6.69
C SER A 320 -1.93 9.90 6.80
N ARG A 321 -2.96 9.74 7.64
CA ARG A 321 -3.88 10.84 7.98
C ARG A 321 -3.28 11.83 8.98
N ASP A 322 -2.29 11.38 9.75
CA ASP A 322 -1.56 12.21 10.71
C ASP A 322 -0.12 11.71 10.82
N LEU A 323 0.81 12.40 10.16
CA LEU A 323 2.22 12.02 10.21
C LEU A 323 2.90 12.39 11.55
N ARG A 324 2.24 13.17 12.43
CA ARG A 324 2.81 13.52 13.74
C ARG A 324 2.92 12.29 14.65
N LYS A 325 2.05 11.28 14.45
CA LYS A 325 2.12 10.00 15.19
C LYS A 325 3.48 9.31 15.00
N ALA A 326 4.08 9.49 13.81
CA ALA A 326 5.34 8.88 13.41
C ALA A 326 6.61 9.66 13.81
N SER A 327 6.50 10.71 14.64
CA SER A 327 7.61 11.62 14.94
C SER A 327 8.89 10.93 15.47
N ALA A 328 8.76 9.78 16.14
CA ALA A 328 9.88 9.01 16.68
C ALA A 328 10.61 8.14 15.63
N SER A 329 9.95 7.93 14.49
CA SER A 329 10.37 7.03 13.41
C SER A 329 10.84 7.82 12.18
N ILE A 330 10.50 9.11 12.09
CA ILE A 330 10.94 10.03 11.02
C ILE A 330 12.46 10.24 11.08
N LEU A 331 13.10 10.18 9.90
CA LEU A 331 14.50 10.53 9.68
C LEU A 331 14.81 11.97 10.15
N PRO A 332 15.94 12.24 10.83
CA PRO A 332 16.29 13.60 11.27
C PRO A 332 16.31 14.65 10.14
N ASP A 333 16.73 14.24 8.94
CA ASP A 333 16.88 15.10 7.77
C ASP A 333 15.68 15.04 6.80
N SER A 334 14.59 14.37 7.19
CA SER A 334 13.36 14.28 6.39
C SER A 334 12.14 14.56 7.25
N ARG A 335 11.01 14.91 6.62
CA ARG A 335 9.70 14.98 7.28
C ARG A 335 8.75 13.89 6.84
N ARG A 336 9.15 13.08 5.86
CA ARG A 336 8.29 12.15 5.12
C ARG A 336 8.88 10.77 4.94
N VAL A 337 10.11 10.55 5.40
CA VAL A 337 10.75 9.25 5.33
C VAL A 337 10.98 8.72 6.74
N LEU A 338 10.41 7.55 7.02
CA LEU A 338 10.54 6.82 8.27
C LEU A 338 11.61 5.73 8.12
N PHE A 339 11.92 5.05 9.21
CA PHE A 339 12.83 3.89 9.23
C PHE A 339 12.13 2.56 9.42
#